data_AF-A0A932MZR8-F1
#
_entry.id   AF-A0A932MZR8-F1
#
_cell.length_a   1.000
_cell.length_b   1.000
_cell.length_c   1.000
_cell.angle_alpha   90.00
_cell.angle_beta   90.00
_cell.angle_gamma   90.00
#
_symmetry.space_group_name_H-M   'P 1'
#
loop_
_entity.id
_entity.type
_entity.pdbx_description
1 polymer ?
#
loop_
_entity_poly.entity_id
_entity_poly.type
_entity_poly.pdbx_seq_one_letter_code
_entity_poly.pdbx_strand_id
1 'polypeptide(L)'
;MGSDEGQPRSRRSIDFASLARRAIIWAVFFALLYFLRAFFPFLLLTFVITYAVGRAVTVLSRRHPRWPRRLLVTLVFVGGVGAFTGLGFLVGPLILSEQRNFVQRFPETRESIARWLEDARRDQPILLQTLDPEGSLVQEVRSFELKDLRGRPSEDQQEAMPLLEDVSPIVLDFARIAVRIVSTILLSLLFSFLILLDLPKLRAEVEAIRSSRVGWLYQEVRGTVVEFGTALGRMLESQVVIAGVNTILTFLGLTLLGVPSKFLLSMIVFICSFIPVLGVFIST
;
A
#
# COMPACT_ATOMS: atom_id res chain seq x y z
N MET A 1 -62.75 -35.98 -12.51
CA MET A 1 -62.25 -36.61 -13.74
C MET A 1 -62.03 -35.49 -14.75
N GLY A 2 -60.76 -35.14 -15.01
CA GLY A 2 -60.29 -34.18 -16.03
C GLY A 2 -60.62 -32.70 -15.77
N SER A 3 -59.73 -31.72 -15.90
CA SER A 3 -58.36 -31.69 -16.43
C SER A 3 -57.76 -30.34 -16.05
N ASP A 4 -56.64 -30.38 -15.33
CA ASP A 4 -55.82 -29.24 -14.93
C ASP A 4 -54.93 -28.85 -16.12
N GLU A 5 -55.33 -27.81 -16.87
CA GLU A 5 -54.59 -27.33 -18.04
C GLU A 5 -53.38 -26.49 -17.59
N GLY A 6 -52.21 -27.12 -17.71
CA GLY A 6 -50.92 -26.53 -17.36
C GLY A 6 -50.60 -25.27 -18.16
N GLN A 7 -50.34 -24.18 -17.43
CA GLN A 7 -49.68 -23.00 -17.97
C GLN A 7 -48.32 -23.38 -18.60
N PRO A 8 -47.97 -22.83 -19.77
CA PRO A 8 -46.69 -23.10 -20.39
C PRO A 8 -45.58 -22.48 -19.54
N ARG A 9 -44.75 -23.33 -18.92
CA ARG A 9 -43.47 -22.93 -18.31
C ARG A 9 -42.66 -22.18 -19.36
N SER A 10 -42.47 -20.87 -19.17
CA SER A 10 -41.61 -20.09 -20.05
C SER A 10 -40.20 -20.68 -19.99
N ARG A 11 -39.82 -21.39 -21.06
CA ARG A 11 -38.44 -21.82 -21.25
C ARG A 11 -37.62 -20.54 -21.36
N ARG A 12 -36.87 -20.23 -20.30
CA ARG A 12 -35.88 -19.16 -20.24
C ARG A 12 -34.81 -19.51 -21.29
N SER A 13 -35.06 -19.16 -22.56
CA SER A 13 -34.11 -19.32 -23.63
C SER A 13 -32.93 -18.43 -23.28
N ILE A 14 -31.83 -19.05 -22.87
CA ILE A 14 -30.59 -18.37 -22.58
C ILE A 14 -30.20 -17.64 -23.86
N ASP A 15 -30.31 -16.31 -23.86
CA ASP A 15 -29.95 -15.49 -25.01
C ASP A 15 -28.42 -15.51 -25.14
N PHE A 16 -27.89 -16.44 -25.94
CA PHE A 16 -26.46 -16.65 -26.15
C PHE A 16 -25.74 -15.36 -26.57
N ALA A 17 -26.41 -14.44 -27.26
CA ALA A 17 -25.85 -13.14 -27.64
C ALA A 17 -25.63 -12.23 -26.42
N SER A 18 -26.52 -12.28 -25.42
CA SER A 18 -26.34 -11.55 -24.15
C SER A 18 -25.18 -12.10 -23.31
N LEU A 19 -25.00 -13.43 -23.30
CA LEU A 19 -23.89 -14.07 -22.61
C LEU A 19 -22.55 -13.80 -23.29
N ALA A 20 -22.50 -13.88 -24.63
CA ALA A 20 -21.28 -13.58 -25.40
C ALA A 20 -20.82 -12.13 -25.17
N ARG A 21 -21.76 -11.16 -25.17
CA ARG A 21 -21.44 -9.76 -24.85
C ARG A 21 -20.84 -9.61 -23.45
N ARG A 22 -21.41 -10.25 -22.44
CA ARG A 22 -20.88 -10.24 -21.07
C ARG A 22 -19.50 -10.87 -20.99
N ALA A 23 -19.27 -12.01 -21.65
CA ALA A 23 -17.97 -12.67 -21.70
C ALA A 23 -16.89 -11.78 -22.35
N ILE A 24 -17.23 -11.07 -23.42
CA ILE A 24 -16.31 -10.12 -24.07
C ILE A 24 -15.95 -8.97 -23.12
N ILE A 25 -16.93 -8.41 -22.39
CA ILE A 25 -16.66 -7.35 -21.40
C ILE A 25 -15.69 -7.84 -20.34
N TRP A 26 -15.92 -9.03 -19.78
CA TRP A 26 -15.03 -9.64 -18.79
C TRP A 26 -13.64 -9.92 -19.36
N ALA A 27 -13.54 -10.45 -20.58
CA ALA A 27 -12.27 -10.69 -21.24
C ALA A 27 -11.48 -9.39 -21.45
N VAL A 28 -12.13 -8.33 -21.93
CA VAL A 28 -11.53 -7.00 -22.09
C VAL A 28 -11.12 -6.42 -20.74
N PHE A 29 -11.94 -6.58 -19.71
CA PHE A 29 -11.62 -6.11 -18.36
C PHE A 29 -10.40 -6.82 -17.78
N PHE A 30 -10.33 -8.15 -17.84
CA PHE A 30 -9.18 -8.91 -17.37
C PHE A 30 -7.92 -8.63 -18.19
N ALA A 31 -8.05 -8.46 -19.52
CA ALA A 31 -6.94 -8.05 -20.36
C ALA A 31 -6.42 -6.67 -19.98
N LEU A 32 -7.31 -5.71 -19.70
CA LEU A 32 -6.96 -4.38 -19.23
C LEU A 32 -6.27 -4.44 -17.86
N LEU A 33 -6.79 -5.22 -16.92
CA LEU A 33 -6.17 -5.41 -15.60
C LEU A 33 -4.78 -6.04 -15.71
N TYR A 34 -4.62 -7.04 -16.57
CA TYR A 34 -3.33 -7.67 -16.81
C TYR A 34 -2.32 -6.68 -17.38
N PHE A 35 -2.73 -5.84 -18.33
CA PHE A 35 -1.87 -4.81 -18.92
C PHE A 35 -1.52 -3.70 -17.90
N LEU A 36 -2.48 -3.29 -17.07
CA LEU A 36 -2.29 -2.25 -16.04
C LEU A 36 -1.62 -2.76 -14.76
N ARG A 37 -1.39 -4.07 -14.60
CA ARG A 37 -0.89 -4.65 -13.34
C ARG A 37 0.43 -4.02 -12.85
N ALA A 38 1.32 -3.66 -13.77
CA ALA A 38 2.60 -3.03 -13.44
C ALA A 38 2.41 -1.57 -12.98
N PHE A 39 1.38 -0.90 -13.48
CA PHE A 39 1.02 0.47 -13.11
C PHE A 39 0.07 0.53 -11.91
N PHE A 40 -0.40 -0.61 -11.40
CA PHE A 40 -1.39 -0.66 -10.33
C PHE A 40 -0.97 0.13 -9.09
N PRO A 41 0.26 0.02 -8.55
CA PRO A 41 0.67 0.82 -7.39
C PRO A 41 0.61 2.33 -7.67
N PHE A 42 1.03 2.73 -8.88
CA PHE A 42 1.02 4.13 -9.31
C PHE A 42 -0.42 4.66 -9.50
N LEU A 43 -1.30 3.90 -10.15
CA LEU A 43 -2.71 4.27 -10.36
C LEU A 43 -3.47 4.33 -9.04
N LEU A 44 -3.27 3.33 -8.17
CA LEU A 44 -3.87 3.28 -6.85
C LEU A 44 -3.44 4.50 -6.02
N LEU A 45 -2.15 4.80 -6.01
CA LEU A 45 -1.62 5.94 -5.27
C LEU A 45 -2.13 7.28 -5.84
N THR A 46 -2.21 7.41 -7.17
CA THR A 46 -2.78 8.58 -7.83
C THR A 46 -4.25 8.76 -7.41
N PHE A 47 -5.03 7.68 -7.38
CA PHE A 47 -6.41 7.69 -6.90
C PHE A 47 -6.51 8.10 -5.42
N VAL A 48 -5.69 7.50 -4.55
CA VAL A 48 -5.64 7.81 -3.11
C VAL A 48 -5.35 9.30 -2.88
N ILE A 49 -4.30 9.84 -3.51
CA ILE A 49 -3.91 11.24 -3.39
C ILE A 49 -5.02 12.14 -3.95
N THR A 50 -5.61 11.80 -5.10
CA THR A 50 -6.67 12.60 -5.72
C THR A 50 -7.90 12.68 -4.83
N TYR A 51 -8.28 11.55 -4.22
CA TYR A 51 -9.40 11.48 -3.29
C TYR A 51 -9.11 12.31 -2.02
N ALA A 52 -7.93 12.10 -1.39
CA ALA A 52 -7.53 12.81 -0.17
C ALA A 52 -7.44 14.33 -0.39
N VAL A 53 -6.76 14.76 -1.45
CA VAL A 53 -6.63 16.18 -1.81
C VAL A 53 -7.98 16.75 -2.23
N GLY A 54 -8.80 16.00 -2.98
CA GLY A 54 -10.15 16.42 -3.36
C GLY A 54 -11.03 16.72 -2.14
N ARG A 55 -10.94 15.89 -1.10
CA ARG A 55 -11.60 16.14 0.19
C ARG A 55 -11.05 17.40 0.86
N ALA A 56 -9.74 17.55 0.94
CA ALA A 56 -9.10 18.72 1.53
C ALA A 56 -9.48 20.03 0.80
N VAL A 57 -9.48 20.03 -0.54
CA VAL A 57 -9.91 21.16 -1.37
C VAL A 57 -11.39 21.49 -1.14
N THR A 58 -12.25 20.49 -0.98
CA THR A 58 -13.69 20.72 -0.68
C THR A 58 -13.90 21.32 0.71
N VAL A 59 -13.11 20.91 1.70
CA VAL A 59 -13.14 21.52 3.04
C VAL A 59 -12.62 22.96 2.97
N LEU A 60 -11.53 23.20 2.23
CA LEU A 60 -10.93 24.52 2.09
C LEU A 60 -11.83 25.49 1.30
N SER A 61 -12.52 25.00 0.26
CA SER A 61 -13.46 25.82 -0.52
C SER A 61 -14.67 26.26 0.31
N ARG A 62 -15.15 25.42 1.23
CA ARG A 62 -16.19 25.80 2.20
C ARG A 62 -15.72 26.90 3.14
N ARG A 63 -14.44 26.89 3.53
CA ARG A 63 -13.85 27.91 4.42
C ARG A 63 -13.50 29.22 3.70
N HIS A 64 -13.08 29.13 2.43
CA HIS A 64 -12.72 30.28 1.60
C HIS A 64 -13.47 30.27 0.25
N PRO A 65 -14.78 30.65 0.23
CA PRO A 65 -15.62 30.57 -0.97
C PRO A 65 -15.21 31.51 -2.11
N ARG A 66 -14.43 32.55 -1.81
CA ARG A 66 -14.02 33.57 -2.78
C ARG A 66 -12.90 33.11 -3.73
N TRP A 67 -12.24 31.99 -3.42
CA TRP A 67 -11.05 31.57 -4.16
C TRP A 67 -11.41 30.63 -5.31
N PRO A 68 -10.84 30.82 -6.51
CA PRO A 68 -11.10 29.94 -7.63
C PRO A 68 -10.56 28.53 -7.33
N ARG A 69 -11.30 27.51 -7.78
CA ARG A 69 -10.96 26.10 -7.53
C ARG A 69 -9.51 25.75 -7.91
N ARG A 70 -9.00 26.29 -9.02
CA ARG A 70 -7.62 26.06 -9.46
C ARG A 70 -6.59 26.49 -8.41
N LEU A 71 -6.77 27.67 -7.81
CA LEU A 71 -5.87 28.19 -6.77
C LEU A 71 -5.95 27.35 -5.50
N LEU A 72 -7.16 26.92 -5.10
CA LEU A 72 -7.33 26.03 -3.95
C LEU A 72 -6.63 24.68 -4.16
N VAL A 73 -6.77 24.08 -5.35
CA VAL A 73 -6.07 22.84 -5.71
C VAL A 73 -4.56 23.02 -5.63
N THR A 74 -4.01 24.05 -6.28
CA THR A 74 -2.56 24.32 -6.25
C THR A 74 -2.05 24.55 -4.83
N LEU A 75 -2.78 25.31 -4.00
CA LEU A 75 -2.36 25.60 -2.63
C LEU A 75 -2.36 24.34 -1.75
N VAL A 76 -3.38 23.49 -1.85
CA VAL A 76 -3.40 22.23 -1.10
C VAL A 76 -2.30 21.29 -1.57
N PHE A 77 -1.99 21.24 -2.87
CA PHE A 77 -0.87 20.45 -3.38
C PHE A 77 0.49 20.95 -2.88
N VAL A 78 0.75 22.26 -2.97
CA VAL A 78 1.98 22.86 -2.47
C VAL A 78 2.13 22.64 -0.96
N GLY A 79 1.04 22.82 -0.20
CA GLY A 79 1.02 22.53 1.23
C GLY A 79 1.26 21.05 1.55
N GLY A 80 0.66 20.14 0.77
CA GLY A 80 0.84 18.69 0.93
C GLY A 80 2.26 18.23 0.61
N VAL A 81 2.85 18.72 -0.49
CA VAL A 81 4.27 18.48 -0.85
C VAL A 81 5.18 19.04 0.24
N GLY A 82 4.96 20.28 0.67
CA GLY A 82 5.73 20.90 1.74
C GLY A 82 5.67 20.12 3.05
N ALA A 83 4.49 19.66 3.45
CA ALA A 83 4.30 18.83 4.64
C ALA A 83 5.01 17.47 4.50
N PHE A 84 4.93 16.83 3.34
CA PHE A 84 5.59 15.55 3.08
C PHE A 84 7.11 15.68 3.07
N THR A 85 7.66 16.68 2.37
CA THR A 85 9.10 16.96 2.36
C THR A 85 9.61 17.36 3.74
N GLY A 86 8.86 18.21 4.47
CA GLY A 86 9.19 18.60 5.84
C GLY A 86 9.20 17.41 6.79
N LEU A 87 8.20 16.53 6.72
CA LEU A 87 8.17 15.29 7.49
C LEU A 87 9.36 14.38 7.14
N GLY A 88 9.70 14.25 5.85
CA GLY A 88 10.87 13.50 5.41
C GLY A 88 12.19 14.05 5.97
N PHE A 89 12.34 15.37 6.07
CA PHE A 89 13.51 15.99 6.67
C PHE A 89 13.58 15.80 8.20
N LEU A 90 12.43 15.73 8.87
CA LEU A 90 12.36 15.47 10.32
C LEU A 90 12.61 13.99 10.66
N VAL A 91 11.97 13.08 9.91
CA VAL A 91 11.97 11.64 10.19
C VAL A 91 13.17 10.94 9.56
N GLY A 92 13.64 11.40 8.39
CA GLY A 92 14.78 10.84 7.66
C GLY A 92 16.05 10.66 8.52
N PRO A 93 16.59 11.70 9.16
CA PRO A 93 17.79 11.57 10.00
C PRO A 93 17.55 10.67 11.22
N LEU A 94 16.34 10.71 11.80
CA LEU A 94 15.98 9.88 12.94
C LEU A 94 16.02 8.39 12.57
N ILE A 95 15.44 8.01 11.43
CA ILE A 95 15.50 6.64 10.91
C ILE A 95 16.94 6.24 10.63
N LEU A 96 17.74 7.09 9.97
CA LEU A 96 19.13 6.77 9.64
C LEU A 96 19.99 6.54 10.90
N SER A 97 19.81 7.36 11.94
CA SER A 97 20.50 7.14 13.21
C SER A 97 20.07 5.86 13.90
N GLU A 98 18.76 5.56 13.90
CA GLU A 98 18.22 4.36 14.53
C GLU A 98 18.68 3.09 13.79
N GLN A 99 18.74 3.15 12.46
CA GLN A 99 19.25 2.07 11.62
C GLN A 99 20.71 1.78 11.89
N ARG A 100 21.57 2.81 11.93
CA ARG A 100 22.99 2.64 12.24
C ARG A 100 23.17 1.99 13.60
N ASN A 101 22.40 2.44 14.59
CA ASN A 101 22.41 1.86 15.94
C ASN A 101 21.93 0.41 15.94
N PHE A 102 20.88 0.07 15.19
CA PHE A 102 20.38 -1.30 15.07
C PHE A 102 21.40 -2.23 14.43
N VAL A 103 22.01 -1.83 13.30
CA VAL A 103 23.03 -2.63 12.61
C VAL A 103 24.24 -2.87 13.51
N GLN A 104 24.68 -1.85 14.26
CA GLN A 104 25.79 -1.99 15.20
C GLN A 104 25.46 -2.88 16.41
N ARG A 105 24.22 -2.83 16.91
CA ARG A 105 23.74 -3.67 18.04
C ARG A 105 23.21 -5.02 17.61
N PHE A 106 23.15 -5.29 16.31
CA PHE A 106 22.65 -6.56 15.79
C PHE A 106 23.41 -7.78 16.36
N PRO A 107 24.76 -7.75 16.49
CA PRO A 107 25.52 -8.84 17.08
C PRO A 107 25.16 -9.10 18.56
N GLU A 108 24.86 -8.05 19.32
CA GLU A 108 24.41 -8.17 20.71
C GLU A 108 22.96 -8.68 20.78
N THR A 109 22.12 -8.20 19.86
CA THR A 109 20.70 -8.58 19.77
C THR A 109 20.54 -10.06 19.44
N ARG A 110 21.29 -10.57 18.46
CA ARG A 110 21.29 -12.01 18.14
C ARG A 110 21.74 -12.86 19.32
N GLU A 111 22.73 -12.40 20.09
CA GLU A 111 23.24 -13.15 21.24
C GLU A 111 22.25 -13.14 22.41
N SER A 112 21.54 -12.03 22.61
CA SER A 112 20.46 -11.94 23.59
C SER A 112 19.27 -12.83 23.21
N ILE A 113 18.90 -12.89 21.92
CA ILE A 113 17.85 -13.79 21.42
C ILE A 113 18.28 -15.26 21.58
N ALA A 114 19.52 -15.59 21.22
CA ALA A 114 20.06 -16.95 21.36
C ALA A 114 20.06 -17.39 22.83
N ARG A 115 20.45 -16.50 23.76
CA ARG A 115 20.39 -16.77 25.20
C ARG A 115 18.96 -16.94 25.70
N TRP A 116 18.04 -16.05 25.33
CA TRP A 116 16.63 -16.20 25.69
C TRP A 116 16.05 -17.53 25.19
N LEU A 117 16.43 -17.98 23.99
CA LEU A 117 15.99 -19.24 23.42
C LEU A 117 16.60 -20.45 24.18
N GLU A 118 17.86 -20.34 24.57
CA GLU A 118 18.53 -21.35 25.40
C GLU A 118 17.89 -21.45 26.80
N ASP A 119 17.59 -20.31 27.43
CA ASP A 119 16.93 -20.22 28.73
C ASP A 119 15.49 -20.76 28.64
N ALA A 120 14.72 -20.39 27.61
CA ALA A 120 13.39 -20.91 27.38
C ALA A 120 13.39 -22.44 27.18
N ARG A 121 14.43 -22.99 26.54
CA ARG A 121 14.59 -24.45 26.38
C ARG A 121 14.86 -25.14 27.71
N ARG A 122 15.56 -24.48 28.63
CA ARG A 122 15.79 -24.98 30.00
C ARG A 122 14.52 -24.91 30.85
N ASP A 123 13.79 -23.80 30.77
CA ASP A 123 12.65 -23.52 31.66
C ASP A 123 11.34 -24.18 31.20
N GLN A 124 11.11 -24.30 29.89
CA GLN A 124 9.90 -24.90 29.31
C GLN A 124 10.23 -25.96 28.24
N PRO A 125 10.73 -27.14 28.66
CA PRO A 125 11.23 -28.16 27.73
C PRO A 125 10.15 -28.71 26.79
N ILE A 126 8.87 -28.72 27.20
CA ILE A 126 7.79 -29.32 26.42
C ILE A 126 7.51 -28.54 25.11
N LEU A 127 7.48 -27.20 25.13
CA LEU A 127 7.15 -26.40 23.94
C LEU A 127 8.29 -26.37 22.92
N LEU A 128 9.54 -26.23 23.39
CA LEU A 128 10.69 -26.12 22.50
C LEU A 128 11.20 -27.47 22.00
N GLN A 129 11.02 -28.58 22.73
CA GLN A 129 11.32 -29.91 22.19
C GLN A 129 10.38 -30.30 21.04
N THR A 130 9.14 -29.80 21.02
CA THR A 130 8.22 -30.04 19.90
C THR A 130 8.49 -29.17 18.67
N LEU A 131 9.04 -27.97 18.86
CA LEU A 131 9.30 -27.01 17.77
C LEU A 131 10.72 -27.12 17.21
N ASP A 132 11.71 -27.46 18.04
CA ASP A 132 13.12 -27.62 17.67
C ASP A 132 13.78 -28.76 18.47
N PRO A 133 13.53 -30.03 18.07
CA PRO A 133 14.05 -31.21 18.77
C PRO A 133 15.59 -31.24 18.78
N GLU A 134 16.23 -30.72 17.72
CA GLU A 134 17.68 -30.77 17.51
C GLU A 134 18.44 -29.59 18.14
N GLY A 135 17.74 -28.54 18.60
CA GLY A 135 18.38 -27.32 19.11
C GLY A 135 19.03 -26.47 18.01
N SER A 136 18.59 -26.67 16.78
CA SER A 136 19.13 -26.03 15.57
C SER A 136 18.87 -24.52 15.54
N LEU A 137 17.78 -24.05 16.15
CA LEU A 137 17.37 -22.65 16.11
C LEU A 137 18.36 -21.74 16.85
N VAL A 138 18.94 -22.19 17.96
CA VAL A 138 19.94 -21.40 18.70
C VAL A 138 21.18 -21.18 17.82
N GLN A 139 21.60 -22.21 17.10
CA GLN A 139 22.76 -22.13 16.21
C GLN A 139 22.43 -21.32 14.96
N GLU A 140 21.24 -21.48 14.38
CA GLU A 140 20.76 -20.70 13.23
C GLU A 140 20.71 -19.21 13.55
N VAL A 141 20.15 -18.82 14.70
CA VAL A 141 20.10 -17.42 15.17
C VAL A 141 21.51 -16.86 15.40
N ARG A 142 22.45 -17.64 15.95
CA ARG A 142 23.83 -17.21 16.14
C ARG A 142 24.59 -17.05 14.83
N SER A 143 24.37 -17.96 13.89
CA SER A 143 25.01 -17.91 12.56
C SER A 143 24.40 -16.88 11.63
N PHE A 144 23.18 -16.43 11.93
CA PHE A 144 22.48 -15.46 11.10
C PHE A 144 23.25 -14.14 11.04
N GLU A 145 23.63 -13.77 9.83
CA GLU A 145 24.24 -12.48 9.54
C GLU A 145 23.33 -11.64 8.66
N LEU A 146 23.40 -10.32 8.82
CA LEU A 146 22.64 -9.39 7.97
C LEU A 146 23.00 -9.52 6.48
N LYS A 147 24.16 -10.10 6.14
CA LYS A 147 24.55 -10.38 4.76
C LYS A 147 23.73 -11.51 4.12
N ASP A 148 23.14 -12.40 4.92
CA ASP A 148 22.37 -13.55 4.42
C ASP A 148 20.96 -13.12 3.95
N LEU A 149 20.48 -11.97 4.43
CA LEU A 149 19.28 -11.30 3.91
C LEU A 149 19.51 -10.67 2.53
N ARG A 150 20.76 -10.63 2.04
CA ARG A 150 21.11 -10.04 0.75
C ARG A 150 20.86 -11.05 -0.38
N GLY A 151 19.92 -10.75 -1.27
CA GLY A 151 19.84 -11.42 -2.57
C GLY A 151 21.10 -11.14 -3.41
N ARG A 152 21.48 -12.07 -4.31
CA ARG A 152 22.66 -11.90 -5.18
C ARG A 152 22.64 -10.51 -5.85
N PRO A 153 23.75 -9.77 -5.87
CA PRO A 153 23.83 -8.50 -6.58
C PRO A 153 23.39 -8.65 -8.03
N SER A 154 22.40 -7.86 -8.47
CA SER A 154 22.10 -7.72 -9.90
C SER A 154 23.30 -7.07 -10.60
N GLU A 155 23.55 -7.38 -11.88
CA GLU A 155 24.72 -6.88 -12.64
C GLU A 155 24.85 -5.34 -12.59
N ASP A 156 23.73 -4.61 -12.49
CA ASP A 156 23.65 -3.16 -12.26
C ASP A 156 24.28 -2.68 -10.92
N GLN A 157 24.62 -3.58 -9.99
CA GLN A 157 25.23 -3.27 -8.69
C GLN A 157 26.75 -3.10 -8.77
N GLN A 158 27.42 -3.66 -9.78
CA GLN A 158 28.89 -3.60 -9.88
C GLN A 158 29.40 -2.25 -10.41
N GLU A 159 28.64 -1.56 -11.27
CA GLU A 159 29.05 -0.29 -11.85
C GLU A 159 28.95 0.91 -10.88
N ALA A 160 28.07 0.84 -9.87
CA ALA A 160 27.92 1.90 -8.87
C ALA A 160 28.87 1.76 -7.66
N MET A 161 29.60 0.64 -7.58
CA MET A 161 30.48 0.28 -6.46
C MET A 161 31.66 1.27 -6.20
N PRO A 162 32.29 1.92 -7.21
CA PRO A 162 33.48 2.72 -6.93
C PRO A 162 33.18 4.10 -6.34
N LEU A 163 31.93 4.57 -6.31
CA LEU A 163 31.59 5.92 -5.82
C LEU A 163 31.23 5.99 -4.32
N LEU A 164 31.03 4.86 -3.65
CA LEU A 164 30.54 4.80 -2.26
C LEU A 164 31.25 3.69 -1.48
N GLU A 165 32.59 3.68 -1.52
CA GLU A 165 33.47 2.69 -0.88
C GLU A 165 33.28 2.63 0.66
N ASP A 166 32.72 3.69 1.25
CA ASP A 166 32.53 3.86 2.71
C ASP A 166 31.09 3.63 3.18
N VAL A 167 30.16 3.28 2.27
CA VAL A 167 28.74 3.10 2.59
C VAL A 167 28.39 1.62 2.50
N SER A 168 27.85 1.06 3.59
CA SER A 168 27.49 -0.36 3.61
C SER A 168 26.48 -0.68 2.48
N PRO A 169 26.64 -1.81 1.78
CA PRO A 169 25.79 -2.15 0.63
C PRO A 169 24.30 -2.23 0.99
N ILE A 170 23.97 -2.52 2.24
CA ILE A 170 22.61 -2.49 2.78
C ILE A 170 21.99 -1.08 2.63
N VAL A 171 22.73 -0.03 2.97
CA VAL A 171 22.24 1.35 2.87
C VAL A 171 21.92 1.71 1.42
N LEU A 172 22.70 1.22 0.46
CA LEU A 172 22.46 1.45 -0.97
C LEU A 172 21.18 0.79 -1.45
N ASP A 173 20.91 -0.44 -1.03
CA ASP A 173 19.69 -1.16 -1.39
C ASP A 173 18.45 -0.45 -0.83
N PHE A 174 18.49 -0.01 0.43
CA PHE A 174 17.43 0.80 1.02
C PHE A 174 17.25 2.14 0.29
N ALA A 175 18.34 2.82 -0.06
CA ALA A 175 18.29 4.08 -0.80
C ALA A 175 17.65 3.90 -2.18
N ARG A 176 17.97 2.82 -2.91
CA ARG A 176 17.34 2.51 -4.21
C ARG A 176 15.85 2.25 -4.09
N ILE A 177 15.44 1.44 -3.10
CA ILE A 177 14.03 1.20 -2.80
C ILE A 177 13.33 2.52 -2.49
N ALA A 178 13.94 3.36 -1.65
CA ALA A 178 13.42 4.67 -1.31
C ALA A 178 13.28 5.56 -2.56
N VAL A 179 14.30 5.63 -3.43
CA VAL A 179 14.24 6.40 -4.69
C VAL A 179 13.10 5.91 -5.58
N ARG A 180 12.90 4.59 -5.74
CA ARG A 180 11.79 4.04 -6.52
C ARG A 180 10.43 4.42 -5.94
N ILE A 181 10.27 4.30 -4.62
CA ILE A 181 9.03 4.67 -3.92
C ILE A 181 8.78 6.18 -4.05
N VAL A 182 9.78 7.01 -3.76
CA VAL A 182 9.70 8.47 -3.87
C VAL A 182 9.38 8.90 -5.30
N SER A 183 10.01 8.28 -6.30
CA SER A 183 9.72 8.57 -7.71
C SER A 183 8.28 8.20 -8.08
N THR A 184 7.79 7.06 -7.59
CA THR A 184 6.40 6.62 -7.79
C THR A 184 5.42 7.59 -7.11
N ILE A 185 5.72 8.01 -5.87
CA ILE A 185 4.93 8.99 -5.13
C ILE A 185 4.92 10.32 -5.89
N LEU A 186 6.08 10.84 -6.30
CA LEU A 186 6.20 12.11 -7.00
C LEU A 186 5.41 12.09 -8.32
N LEU A 187 5.53 11.01 -9.09
CA LEU A 187 4.79 10.86 -10.34
C LEU A 187 3.28 10.78 -10.07
N SER A 188 2.85 9.99 -9.08
CA SER A 188 1.44 9.88 -8.71
C SER A 188 0.86 11.21 -8.22
N LEU A 189 1.68 12.01 -7.53
CA LEU A 189 1.33 13.34 -7.05
C LEU A 189 1.18 14.31 -8.23
N LEU A 190 2.09 14.27 -9.20
CA LEU A 190 1.98 15.03 -10.45
C LEU A 190 0.69 14.68 -11.21
N PHE A 191 0.43 13.38 -11.46
CA PHE A 191 -0.79 12.96 -12.14
C PHE A 191 -2.04 13.31 -11.36
N SER A 192 -2.01 13.15 -10.03
CA SER A 192 -3.12 13.55 -9.17
C SER A 192 -3.40 15.05 -9.26
N PHE A 193 -2.35 15.88 -9.31
CA PHE A 193 -2.48 17.33 -9.50
C PHE A 193 -3.16 17.67 -10.83
N LEU A 194 -2.67 17.09 -11.93
CA LEU A 194 -3.24 17.29 -13.27
C LEU A 194 -4.70 16.83 -13.34
N ILE A 195 -4.99 15.62 -12.84
CA ILE A 195 -6.35 15.07 -12.78
C ILE A 195 -7.27 15.97 -11.98
N LEU A 196 -6.85 16.45 -10.80
CA LEU A 196 -7.71 17.25 -9.95
C LEU A 196 -7.97 18.65 -10.54
N LEU A 197 -6.96 19.24 -11.20
CA LEU A 197 -7.08 20.52 -11.90
C LEU A 197 -8.11 20.43 -13.04
N ASP A 198 -8.01 19.40 -13.89
CA ASP A 198 -8.87 19.18 -15.04
C ASP A 198 -10.12 18.33 -14.75
N LEU A 199 -10.35 17.93 -13.50
CA LEU A 199 -11.51 17.13 -13.08
C LEU A 199 -12.87 17.60 -13.64
N PRO A 200 -13.18 18.91 -13.74
CA PRO A 200 -14.46 19.36 -14.28
C PRO A 200 -14.60 19.03 -15.77
N LYS A 201 -13.49 19.13 -16.54
CA LYS A 201 -13.44 18.77 -17.95
C LYS A 201 -13.49 17.25 -18.11
N LEU A 202 -12.65 16.52 -17.37
CA LEU A 202 -12.61 15.05 -17.39
C LEU A 202 -13.99 14.46 -17.06
N ARG A 203 -14.70 15.03 -16.09
CA ARG A 203 -16.08 14.62 -15.77
C ARG A 203 -17.04 14.86 -16.93
N ALA A 204 -16.96 16.02 -17.59
CA ALA A 204 -17.82 16.34 -18.73
C ALA A 204 -17.55 15.41 -19.92
N GLU A 205 -16.29 15.10 -20.19
CA GLU A 205 -15.87 14.15 -21.24
C GLU A 205 -16.34 12.73 -20.93
N VAL A 206 -16.18 12.25 -19.69
CA VAL A 206 -16.67 10.94 -19.26
C VAL A 206 -18.20 10.87 -19.33
N GLU A 207 -18.92 11.94 -18.98
CA GLU A 207 -20.38 11.96 -19.09
C GLU A 207 -20.84 12.01 -20.56
N ALA A 208 -20.07 12.64 -21.46
CA ALA A 208 -20.38 12.67 -22.89
C ALA A 208 -20.34 11.27 -23.54
N ILE A 209 -19.57 10.33 -22.97
CA ILE A 209 -19.54 8.92 -23.41
C ILE A 209 -20.93 8.29 -23.31
N ARG A 210 -21.74 8.69 -22.32
CA ARG A 210 -23.11 8.19 -22.13
C ARG A 210 -23.98 8.36 -23.38
N SER A 211 -23.80 9.45 -24.12
CA SER A 211 -24.53 9.75 -25.36
C SER A 211 -23.88 9.21 -26.64
N SER A 212 -22.72 8.55 -26.53
CA SER A 212 -21.98 8.02 -27.68
C SER A 212 -22.44 6.60 -28.08
N ARG A 213 -21.89 6.06 -29.17
CA ARG A 213 -22.13 4.67 -29.63
C ARG A 213 -21.82 3.61 -28.56
N VAL A 214 -20.94 3.93 -27.61
CA VAL A 214 -20.54 3.05 -26.50
C VAL A 214 -21.22 3.41 -25.17
N GLY A 215 -22.28 4.21 -25.20
CA GLY A 215 -23.02 4.63 -23.99
C GLY A 215 -23.61 3.48 -23.18
N TRP A 216 -23.87 2.33 -23.81
CA TRP A 216 -24.30 1.11 -23.13
C TRP A 216 -23.25 0.59 -22.13
N LEU A 217 -21.95 0.67 -22.46
CA LEU A 217 -20.85 0.25 -21.58
C LEU A 217 -20.70 1.21 -20.39
N TYR A 218 -20.90 2.51 -20.63
CA TYR A 218 -20.89 3.51 -19.56
C TYR A 218 -21.97 3.21 -18.52
N GLN A 219 -23.19 2.88 -18.95
CA GLN A 219 -24.29 2.56 -18.01
C GLN A 219 -23.99 1.30 -17.18
N GLU A 220 -23.39 0.29 -17.79
CA GLU A 220 -23.01 -0.96 -17.10
C GLU A 220 -21.88 -0.73 -16.08
N VAL A 221 -20.86 0.05 -16.42
CA VAL A 221 -19.63 0.19 -15.62
C VAL A 221 -19.72 1.31 -14.58
N ARG A 222 -20.51 2.37 -14.82
CA ARG A 222 -20.57 3.56 -13.95
C ARG A 222 -20.91 3.20 -12.50
N GLY A 223 -21.93 2.36 -12.28
CA GLY A 223 -22.34 1.95 -10.93
C GLY A 223 -21.18 1.31 -10.19
N THR A 224 -20.61 0.26 -10.79
CA THR A 224 -19.45 -0.47 -10.25
C THR A 224 -18.27 0.43 -9.94
N VAL A 225 -17.90 1.35 -10.85
CA VAL A 225 -16.75 2.25 -10.64
C VAL A 225 -16.99 3.28 -9.54
N VAL A 226 -18.19 3.86 -9.46
CA VAL A 226 -18.54 4.85 -8.44
C VAL A 226 -18.63 4.19 -7.06
N GLU A 227 -19.26 3.01 -6.97
CA GLU A 227 -19.35 2.24 -5.72
C GLU A 227 -17.96 1.78 -5.27
N PHE A 228 -17.16 1.20 -6.17
CA PHE A 228 -15.78 0.80 -5.90
C PHE A 228 -14.93 1.97 -5.43
N GLY A 229 -14.94 3.10 -6.15
CA GLY A 229 -14.17 4.28 -5.80
C GLY A 229 -14.59 4.87 -4.45
N THR A 230 -15.89 4.90 -4.16
CA THR A 230 -16.40 5.41 -2.87
C THR A 230 -16.03 4.47 -1.73
N ALA A 231 -16.14 3.16 -1.93
CA ALA A 231 -15.74 2.16 -0.94
C ALA A 231 -14.23 2.22 -0.66
N LEU A 232 -13.41 2.28 -1.71
CA LEU A 232 -11.96 2.38 -1.59
C LEU A 232 -11.53 3.69 -0.91
N GLY A 233 -12.14 4.81 -1.27
CA GLY A 233 -11.88 6.10 -0.62
C GLY A 233 -12.20 6.08 0.88
N ARG A 234 -13.35 5.51 1.27
CA ARG A 234 -13.74 5.34 2.68
C ARG A 234 -12.82 4.37 3.42
N MET A 235 -12.42 3.27 2.78
CA MET A 235 -11.47 2.31 3.34
C MET A 235 -10.14 2.99 3.67
N LEU A 236 -9.62 3.82 2.76
CA LEU A 236 -8.36 4.55 2.96
C LEU A 236 -8.45 5.55 4.11
N GLU A 237 -9.57 6.28 4.24
CA GLU A 237 -9.80 7.18 5.38
C GLU A 237 -9.74 6.44 6.72
N SER A 238 -10.41 5.29 6.80
CA SER A 238 -10.38 4.44 7.99
C SER A 238 -8.96 3.91 8.26
N GLN A 239 -8.24 3.49 7.21
CA GLN A 239 -6.91 2.90 7.35
C GLN A 239 -5.90 3.88 7.93
N VAL A 240 -5.95 5.16 7.53
CA VAL A 240 -5.06 6.19 8.06
C VAL A 240 -5.28 6.39 9.56
N VAL A 241 -6.55 6.41 10.00
CA VAL A 241 -6.88 6.54 11.44
C VAL A 241 -6.40 5.32 12.21
N ILE A 242 -6.66 4.11 11.70
CA ILE A 242 -6.24 2.85 12.33
C ILE A 242 -4.70 2.78 12.41
N ALA A 243 -4.00 3.06 11.31
CA ALA A 243 -2.54 3.05 11.26
C ALA A 243 -1.95 4.07 12.24
N GLY A 244 -2.52 5.28 12.32
CA GLY A 244 -2.11 6.30 13.27
C GLY A 244 -2.26 5.85 14.72
N VAL A 245 -3.45 5.35 15.10
CA VAL A 245 -3.71 4.84 16.45
C VAL A 245 -2.79 3.67 16.80
N ASN A 246 -2.67 2.68 15.90
CA ASN A 246 -1.82 1.51 16.11
C ASN A 246 -0.35 1.90 16.29
N THR A 247 0.14 2.85 15.50
CA THR A 247 1.52 3.33 15.58
C THR A 247 1.79 4.08 16.88
N ILE A 248 0.86 4.95 17.30
CA ILE A 248 0.99 5.66 18.58
C ILE A 248 1.02 4.66 19.74
N LEU A 249 0.10 3.68 19.73
CA LEU A 249 0.02 2.67 20.78
C LEU A 249 1.28 1.79 20.81
N THR A 250 1.78 1.40 19.65
CA THR A 250 3.05 0.66 19.50
C THR A 250 4.22 1.49 20.01
N PHE A 251 4.32 2.76 19.62
CA PHE A 251 5.41 3.64 20.06
C PHE A 251 5.42 3.83 21.59
N LEU A 252 4.23 4.00 22.20
CA LEU A 252 4.09 4.08 23.65
C LEU A 252 4.45 2.76 24.33
N GLY A 253 3.96 1.63 23.81
CA GLY A 253 4.28 0.29 24.34
C GLY A 253 5.78 0.00 24.30
N LEU A 254 6.44 0.30 23.18
CA LEU A 254 7.90 0.15 23.04
C LEU A 254 8.67 1.10 23.95
N THR A 255 8.14 2.31 24.18
CA THR A 255 8.72 3.25 25.14
C THR A 255 8.62 2.71 26.57
N LEU A 256 7.47 2.14 26.94
CA LEU A 256 7.25 1.57 28.26
C LEU A 256 8.11 0.32 28.51
N LEU A 257 8.35 -0.49 27.48
CA LEU A 257 9.23 -1.66 27.51
C LEU A 257 10.72 -1.33 27.45
N GLY A 258 11.10 -0.05 27.26
CA GLY A 258 12.50 0.35 27.16
C GLY A 258 13.22 -0.16 25.91
N VAL A 259 12.48 -0.48 24.84
CA VAL A 259 13.06 -1.02 23.60
C VAL A 259 13.91 0.06 22.92
N PRO A 260 15.18 -0.22 22.58
CA PRO A 260 16.10 0.78 22.07
C PRO A 260 15.69 1.33 20.69
N SER A 261 15.19 0.48 19.79
CA SER A 261 14.87 0.83 18.40
C SER A 261 13.39 1.18 18.15
N LYS A 262 12.77 1.90 19.10
CA LYS A 262 11.32 2.14 19.11
C LYS A 262 10.80 2.95 17.92
N PHE A 263 11.60 3.88 17.39
CA PHE A 263 11.17 4.69 16.23
C PHE A 263 11.17 3.88 14.94
N LEU A 264 12.23 3.10 14.71
CA LEU A 264 12.31 2.21 13.55
C LEU A 264 11.17 1.18 13.59
N LEU A 265 10.94 0.56 14.74
CA LEU A 265 9.94 -0.50 14.86
C LEU A 265 8.50 0.05 14.75
N SER A 266 8.20 1.20 15.35
CA SER A 266 6.89 1.85 15.17
C SER A 266 6.67 2.34 13.74
N MET A 267 7.71 2.80 13.03
CA MET A 267 7.63 3.13 11.60
C MET A 267 7.34 1.91 10.73
N ILE A 268 7.98 0.77 11.01
CA ILE A 268 7.68 -0.50 10.34
C ILE A 268 6.21 -0.86 10.57
N VAL A 269 5.73 -0.78 11.81
CA VAL A 269 4.31 -1.05 12.13
C VAL A 269 3.38 -0.08 11.40
N PHE A 270 3.71 1.21 11.31
CA PHE A 270 2.95 2.19 10.54
C PHE A 270 2.84 1.80 9.07
N ILE A 271 3.96 1.48 8.42
CA ILE A 271 4.00 1.07 7.00
C ILE A 271 3.24 -0.24 6.80
N CYS A 272 3.47 -1.24 7.65
CA CYS A 272 2.77 -2.53 7.61
C CYS A 272 1.26 -2.36 7.86
N SER A 273 0.84 -1.35 8.62
CA SER A 273 -0.58 -1.05 8.82
C SER A 273 -1.28 -0.60 7.53
N PHE A 274 -0.57 -0.25 6.45
CA PHE A 274 -1.19 0.01 5.15
C PHE A 274 -1.33 -1.23 4.29
N ILE A 275 -0.68 -2.34 4.65
CA ILE A 275 -0.90 -3.63 4.04
C ILE A 275 -2.18 -4.17 4.68
N PRO A 276 -3.30 -4.28 3.94
CA PRO A 276 -4.47 -4.94 4.48
C PRO A 276 -4.05 -6.36 4.84
N VAL A 277 -4.13 -6.73 6.12
CA VAL A 277 -4.02 -8.14 6.51
C VAL A 277 -5.01 -8.89 5.63
N LEU A 278 -4.57 -9.96 4.98
CA LEU A 278 -5.32 -10.80 4.04
C LEU A 278 -6.61 -11.43 4.61
N GLY A 279 -7.19 -10.88 5.69
CA GLY A 279 -8.35 -11.36 6.42
C GLY A 279 -9.67 -11.38 5.65
N VAL A 280 -9.69 -11.04 4.36
CA VAL A 280 -10.84 -11.26 3.46
C VAL A 280 -10.59 -12.42 2.49
N PHE A 281 -9.33 -12.79 2.21
CA PHE A 281 -9.01 -13.88 1.28
C PHE A 281 -9.04 -15.27 1.93
N ILE A 282 -9.14 -15.37 3.27
CA ILE A 282 -9.21 -16.65 3.99
C ILE A 282 -10.59 -16.86 4.65
N SER A 283 -11.41 -15.82 4.79
CA SER A 283 -12.69 -15.88 5.55
C SER A 283 -13.97 -15.95 4.68
N THR A 284 -13.83 -16.00 3.35
CA THR A 284 -14.96 -16.15 2.40
C THR A 284 -14.59 -17.16 1.33
#